data_AF-A0A5R9PW57-F1
#
_entry.id   AF-A0A5R9PW57-F1
#
_cell.length_a   1.000
_cell.length_b   1.000
_cell.length_c   1.000
_cell.angle_alpha   90.00
_cell.angle_beta   90.00
_cell.angle_gamma   90.00
#
_symmetry.space_group_name_H-M   'P 1'
#
loop_
_entity.id
_entity.type
_entity.pdbx_description
1 polymer ?
#
loop_
_entity_poly.entity_id
_entity_poly.type
_entity_poly.pdbx_seq_one_letter_code
_entity_poly.pdbx_strand_id
1 'polypeptide(L)' 'ANPGAAANTTDNSAICEDDTKALVGSPAGGTWSIVSGGGSISGTTYTPADVASDTNVTVRYTIAANGSCAATTADVTFTV' A
#
# COMPACT_ATOMS: atom_id res chain seq x y z
N ALA A 1 -18.01 -8.88 13.68
CA ALA A 1 -18.21 -7.41 13.64
C ALA A 1 -17.78 -6.92 12.25
N ASN A 2 -18.36 -5.84 11.71
CA ASN A 2 -17.89 -5.30 10.44
C ASN A 2 -16.45 -4.79 10.64
N PRO A 3 -15.46 -5.31 9.89
CA PRO A 3 -14.06 -4.95 10.09
C PRO A 3 -13.72 -3.52 9.61
N GLY A 4 -14.68 -2.83 8.98
CA GLY A 4 -14.53 -1.49 8.43
C GLY A 4 -14.15 -1.50 6.95
N ALA A 5 -14.25 -0.34 6.31
CA ALA A 5 -13.81 -0.15 4.93
C ALA A 5 -12.32 0.21 4.91
N ALA A 6 -11.54 -0.48 4.09
CA ALA A 6 -10.14 -0.16 3.86
C ALA A 6 -10.00 1.25 3.30
N ALA A 7 -9.15 2.05 3.92
CA ALA A 7 -8.70 3.34 3.45
C ALA A 7 -7.18 3.32 3.45
N ASN A 8 -6.58 3.49 2.27
CA ASN A 8 -5.15 3.69 2.11
C ASN A 8 -4.92 5.20 2.09
N THR A 9 -4.35 5.72 3.18
CA THR A 9 -4.05 7.14 3.38
C THR A 9 -2.56 7.40 3.29
N THR A 10 -1.83 6.54 2.59
CA THR A 10 -0.41 6.71 2.30
C THR A 10 -0.22 8.00 1.50
N ASP A 11 0.81 8.77 1.85
CA ASP A 11 1.18 9.97 1.11
C ASP A 11 1.62 9.61 -0.32
N ASN A 12 1.02 10.30 -1.30
CA ASN A 12 1.23 10.00 -2.72
C ASN A 12 2.33 10.86 -3.38
N SER A 13 3.08 11.64 -2.60
CA SER A 13 4.24 12.38 -3.12
C SER A 13 5.29 11.42 -3.64
N ALA A 14 6.03 11.84 -4.66
CA ALA A 14 7.14 11.07 -5.18
C ALA A 14 8.25 10.87 -4.12
N ILE A 15 9.00 9.79 -4.24
CA ILE A 15 10.21 9.50 -3.46
C ILE A 15 11.34 9.12 -4.44
N CYS A 16 12.61 9.19 -4.03
CA CYS A 16 13.72 8.67 -4.86
C CYS A 16 13.88 7.15 -4.69
N GLU A 17 14.58 6.46 -5.60
CA GLU A 17 14.72 4.99 -5.53
C GLU A 17 15.48 4.49 -4.28
N ASP A 18 16.34 5.33 -3.70
CA ASP A 18 17.10 5.04 -2.48
C ASP A 18 16.32 5.33 -1.18
N ASP A 19 15.14 5.93 -1.28
CA ASP A 19 14.28 6.25 -0.14
C ASP A 19 13.30 5.12 0.21
N THR A 20 12.63 5.25 1.34
CA THR A 20 11.51 4.38 1.71
C THR A 20 10.25 5.19 1.94
N LYS A 21 9.09 4.55 1.74
CA LYS A 21 7.78 5.17 1.99
C LYS A 21 7.06 4.46 3.12
N ALA A 22 6.63 5.24 4.11
CA ALA A 22 5.75 4.77 5.18
C ALA A 22 4.31 4.63 4.64
N LEU A 23 3.75 3.43 4.78
CA LEU A 23 2.41 3.09 4.35
C LEU A 23 1.42 3.29 5.50
N VAL A 24 0.34 4.02 5.24
CA VAL A 24 -0.66 4.36 6.27
C VAL A 24 -2.03 3.89 5.81
N GLY A 25 -2.66 3.06 6.64
CA GLY A 25 -3.94 2.43 6.34
C GLY A 25 -4.86 2.47 7.54
N SER A 26 -6.15 2.60 7.29
CA SER A 26 -7.21 2.61 8.29
C SER A 26 -8.39 1.75 7.83
N PRO A 27 -9.11 1.05 8.71
CA PRO A 27 -8.80 0.80 10.13
C PRO A 27 -7.52 -0.04 10.29
N ALA A 28 -6.93 -0.11 11.49
CA ALA A 28 -5.72 -0.90 11.74
C ALA A 28 -5.99 -2.42 11.62
N GLY A 29 -4.94 -3.19 11.31
CA GLY A 29 -5.01 -4.66 11.21
C GLY A 29 -5.21 -5.21 9.79
N GLY A 30 -5.16 -4.35 8.77
CA GLY A 30 -5.10 -4.76 7.37
C GLY A 30 -3.70 -5.16 6.92
N THR A 31 -3.63 -5.66 5.69
CA THR A 31 -2.40 -6.10 5.05
C THR A 31 -2.06 -5.23 3.84
N TRP A 32 -0.77 -5.20 3.52
CA TRP A 32 -0.22 -4.43 2.41
C TRP A 32 0.26 -5.35 1.29
N SER A 33 0.03 -4.95 0.04
CA SER A 33 0.61 -5.61 -1.13
C SER A 33 0.93 -4.60 -2.24
N ILE A 34 1.90 -4.96 -3.08
CA ILE A 34 2.23 -4.20 -4.29
C ILE A 34 1.35 -4.74 -5.42
N VAL A 35 0.59 -3.86 -6.06
CA VAL A 35 -0.25 -4.18 -7.22
C VAL A 35 0.57 -4.08 -8.51
N SER A 36 1.43 -3.06 -8.62
CA SER A 36 2.28 -2.80 -9.77
C SER A 36 3.51 -1.94 -9.39
N GLY A 37 4.53 -1.91 -10.25
CA GLY A 37 5.72 -1.06 -10.09
C GLY A 37 6.90 -1.72 -9.36
N GLY A 38 6.70 -2.90 -8.75
CA GLY A 38 7.77 -3.65 -8.10
C GLY A 38 8.18 -3.08 -6.74
N GLY A 39 9.33 -3.53 -6.24
CA GLY A 39 9.83 -3.25 -4.89
C GLY A 39 9.42 -4.31 -3.86
N SER A 40 9.51 -3.96 -2.59
CA SER A 40 9.16 -4.84 -1.48
C SER A 40 8.46 -4.10 -0.35
N ILE A 41 7.68 -4.82 0.45
CA ILE A 41 7.03 -4.28 1.64
C ILE A 41 7.43 -5.13 2.85
N SER A 42 7.91 -4.47 3.90
CA SER A 42 8.16 -5.06 5.21
C SER A 42 7.32 -4.35 6.26
N GLY A 43 6.31 -5.04 6.80
CA GLY A 43 5.34 -4.44 7.72
C GLY A 43 4.54 -3.32 7.08
N THR A 44 4.89 -2.07 7.41
CA THR A 44 4.26 -0.85 6.89
C THR A 44 5.25 0.03 6.11
N THR A 45 6.40 -0.51 5.73
CA THR A 45 7.41 0.22 4.96
C THR A 45 7.53 -0.36 3.57
N TYR A 46 7.38 0.49 2.55
CA TYR A 46 7.69 0.18 1.16
C TYR A 46 9.12 0.59 0.83
N THR A 47 9.84 -0.30 0.15
CA THR A 47 11.18 -0.06 -0.41
C THR A 47 11.11 -0.27 -1.92
N PRO A 48 11.52 0.72 -2.74
CA PRO A 48 11.59 0.57 -4.18
C PRO A 48 12.44 -0.59 -4.67
N ALA A 49 12.19 -0.99 -5.92
CA ALA A 49 13.18 -1.74 -6.69
C ALA A 49 14.14 -0.75 -7.37
N ASP A 50 15.27 -1.25 -7.86
CA ASP A 50 16.13 -0.49 -8.76
C ASP A 50 15.36 -0.20 -10.07
N VAL A 51 15.26 1.08 -10.42
CA VAL A 51 14.49 1.58 -11.58
C VAL A 51 15.38 2.49 -12.43
N ALA A 52 15.33 2.31 -13.75
CA ALA A 52 16.13 3.12 -14.68
C ALA A 52 15.47 4.48 -15.03
N SER A 53 14.23 4.70 -14.58
CA SER A 53 13.43 5.90 -14.81
C SER A 53 12.25 5.94 -13.85
N ASP A 54 11.68 7.12 -13.64
CA ASP A 54 10.44 7.36 -12.89
C ASP A 54 9.39 6.27 -13.17
N THR A 55 9.01 5.54 -12.12
CA THR A 55 8.12 4.38 -12.18
C THR A 55 6.94 4.60 -11.25
N ASN A 56 5.72 4.47 -11.80
CA ASN A 56 4.51 4.50 -10.98
C ASN A 56 4.32 3.17 -10.24
N VAL A 57 4.24 3.27 -8.92
CA VAL A 57 4.03 2.15 -8.01
C VAL A 57 2.63 2.26 -7.44
N THR A 58 1.86 1.16 -7.51
CA THR A 58 0.55 1.08 -6.87
C THR A 58 0.60 0.11 -5.71
N VAL A 59 0.27 0.60 -4.52
CA VAL A 59 0.22 -0.18 -3.29
C VAL A 59 -1.22 -0.29 -2.82
N ARG A 60 -1.62 -1.49 -2.38
CA ARG A 60 -2.95 -1.82 -1.89
C ARG A 60 -2.95 -2.10 -0.39
N TYR A 61 -3.86 -1.45 0.31
CA TYR A 61 -4.27 -1.83 1.65
C TYR A 61 -5.50 -2.73 1.61
N THR A 62 -5.50 -3.82 2.36
CA THR A 62 -6.62 -4.79 2.40
C THR A 62 -7.10 -5.01 3.83
N ILE A 63 -8.40 -4.84 4.05
CA ILE A 63 -9.08 -5.32 5.25
C ILE A 63 -9.74 -6.65 4.91
N ALA A 64 -9.33 -7.71 5.61
CA ALA A 64 -9.83 -9.06 5.35
C ALA A 64 -11.33 -9.21 5.71
N ALA A 65 -11.97 -10.17 5.06
CA ALA A 65 -13.35 -10.54 5.37
C ALA A 65 -13.49 -11.03 6.83
N ASN A 66 -14.63 -10.74 7.46
CA ASN A 66 -14.95 -11.24 8.80
C ASN A 66 -16.39 -11.77 8.83
N GLY A 67 -16.54 -13.10 8.87
CA GLY A 67 -17.84 -13.76 8.76
C GLY A 67 -18.51 -13.42 7.42
N SER A 68 -19.72 -12.85 7.47
CA SER A 68 -20.46 -12.39 6.28
C SER A 68 -20.00 -11.04 5.73
N CYS A 69 -19.10 -10.33 6.42
CA CYS A 69 -18.57 -9.07 5.91
C CYS A 69 -17.46 -9.37 4.90
N ALA A 70 -17.63 -8.91 3.66
CA ALA A 70 -16.64 -9.09 2.61
C ALA A 70 -15.33 -8.32 2.90
N ALA A 71 -14.24 -8.76 2.28
CA ALA A 71 -12.98 -8.03 2.29
C ALA A 71 -13.14 -6.70 1.54
N THR A 72 -12.39 -5.69 1.94
CA THR A 72 -12.33 -4.39 1.26
C THR A 72 -10.89 -3.98 1.00
N THR A 73 -10.68 -3.17 -0.02
CA THR A 73 -9.35 -2.76 -0.47
C THR A 73 -9.30 -1.29 -0.84
N ALA A 74 -8.15 -0.65 -0.67
CA ALA A 74 -7.89 0.71 -1.14
C ALA A 74 -6.47 0.82 -1.70
N ASP A 75 -6.36 1.47 -2.85
CA ASP A 75 -5.10 1.59 -3.58
C ASP A 75 -4.61 3.05 -3.55
N VAL A 76 -3.29 3.24 -3.49
CA VAL A 76 -2.63 4.53 -3.70
C VAL A 76 -1.50 4.30 -4.69
N THR A 77 -1.35 5.26 -5.61
CA THR A 77 -0.25 5.31 -6.57
C THR A 77 0.63 6.51 -6.29
N PHE A 78 1.94 6.31 -6.33
CA PHE A 78 2.97 7.34 -6.26
C PHE A 78 4.10 6.99 -7.24
N THR A 79 4.94 7.97 -7.54
CA THR A 79 6.12 7.78 -8.39
C THR A 79 7.34 7.52 -7.52
N VAL A 80 8.16 6.56 -7.96
CA VAL A 80 9.55 6.40 -7.51
C VAL A 80 10.46 6.81 -8.65
#